data_AF-A0A3L6JEX9-F1
#
_entry.id   AF-A0A3L6JEX9-F1
#
_cell.length_a   1.000
_cell.length_b   1.000
_cell.length_c   1.000
_cell.angle_alpha   90.00
_cell.angle_beta   90.00
_cell.angle_gamma   90.00
#
_symmetry.space_group_name_H-M   'P 1'
#
loop_
_entity.id
_entity.type
_entity.pdbx_description
1 polymer ?
#
loop_
_entity_poly.entity_id
_entity_poly.type
_entity_poly.pdbx_seq_one_letter_code
_entity_poly.pdbx_strand_id
1 'polypeptide(L)' 'MQRILFLCTGNSARSQMAEALLRHLGGTKYKVFSAGTKPKSEVNAFAIQV' A
#
# COMPACT_ATOMS: atom_id res chain seq x y z
N MET A 1 -15.09 1.19 -12.33
CA MET A 1 -13.81 1.45 -11.62
C MET A 1 -13.45 0.23 -10.78
N GLN A 2 -12.31 -0.40 -11.06
CA GLN A 2 -11.89 -1.63 -10.37
C GLN A 2 -11.28 -1.31 -9.00
N ARG A 3 -11.46 -2.23 -8.04
CA ARG A 3 -10.87 -2.13 -6.70
C ARG A 3 -9.68 -3.09 -6.60
N ILE A 4 -8.54 -2.58 -6.13
CA ILE A 4 -7.29 -3.34 -6.01
C ILE A 4 -6.86 -3.34 -4.54
N LEU A 5 -6.50 -4.51 -4.01
CA LEU A 5 -5.97 -4.68 -2.65
C LEU A 5 -4.57 -5.28 -2.72
N PHE A 6 -3.59 -4.58 -2.14
CA PHE A 6 -2.26 -5.13 -1.89
C PHE A 6 -2.15 -5.67 -0.47
N LEU A 7 -1.81 -6.96 -0.34
CA LEU A 7 -1.68 -7.63 0.95
C LEU A 7 -0.21 -7.95 1.24
N CYS A 8 0.27 -7.60 2.43
CA CYS A 8 1.51 -8.17 2.96
C CYS A 8 1.32 -8.62 4.42
N THR A 9 2.37 -9.04 5.11
CA THR A 9 2.24 -9.47 6.51
C THR A 9 1.99 -8.27 7.43
N GLY A 10 2.89 -7.28 7.42
CA GLY A 10 2.90 -6.20 8.42
C GLY A 10 2.12 -4.94 8.06
N ASN A 11 1.58 -4.84 6.84
CA ASN A 11 1.07 -3.58 6.26
C ASN A 11 1.98 -2.35 6.49
N SER A 12 3.28 -2.56 6.61
CA SER A 12 4.23 -1.52 7.04
C SER A 12 5.22 -1.12 5.96
N ALA A 13 5.35 -1.85 4.85
CA ALA A 13 6.32 -1.52 3.81
C ALA A 13 5.76 -1.88 2.41
N ARG A 14 5.93 -3.13 1.98
CA ARG A 14 5.58 -3.60 0.63
C ARG A 14 4.17 -3.21 0.16
N SER A 15 3.14 -3.51 0.94
CA SER A 15 1.76 -3.18 0.54
C SER A 15 1.45 -1.69 0.57
N GLN A 16 2.09 -0.91 1.46
CA GLN A 16 1.97 0.55 1.51
C GLN A 16 2.63 1.20 0.27
N MET A 17 3.86 0.78 -0.05
CA MET A 17 4.58 1.26 -1.24
C MET A 17 3.84 0.92 -2.53
N ALA A 18 3.30 -0.31 -2.65
CA ALA A 18 2.54 -0.72 -3.82
C ALA A 18 1.24 0.07 -3.98
N GLU A 19 0.52 0.35 -2.89
CA GLU A 19 -0.66 1.21 -2.91
C GLU A 19 -0.31 2.62 -3.39
N ALA A 20 0.73 3.24 -2.82
CA ALA A 20 1.18 4.58 -3.19
C ALA A 20 1.59 4.65 -4.67
N LEU A 21 2.39 3.67 -5.14
CA LEU A 21 2.82 3.61 -6.54
C LEU A 21 1.63 3.51 -7.50
N LEU A 22 0.68 2.61 -7.24
CA LEU A 22 -0.46 2.44 -8.15
C LEU A 22 -1.42 3.63 -8.10
N ARG A 23 -1.60 4.28 -6.94
CA ARG A 23 -2.35 5.53 -6.86
C ARG A 23 -1.69 6.63 -7.70
N HIS A 24 -0.36 6.74 -7.65
CA HIS A 24 0.40 7.74 -8.40
C HIS A 24 0.38 7.46 -9.91
N LEU A 25 0.75 6.25 -10.33
CA LEU A 25 0.88 5.87 -11.74
C LEU A 25 -0.46 5.58 -12.42
N GLY A 26 -1.42 5.03 -11.67
CA GLY A 26 -2.74 4.63 -12.16
C GLY A 26 -3.77 5.77 -12.18
N GLY A 27 -3.47 6.90 -11.55
CA GLY A 27 -4.37 8.05 -11.43
C GLY A 27 -5.75 7.65 -10.90
N THR A 28 -6.81 8.12 -11.56
CA THR A 28 -8.21 7.86 -11.17
C THR A 28 -8.79 6.56 -11.73
N LYS A 29 -7.99 5.72 -12.39
CA LYS A 29 -8.48 4.47 -13.03
C LYS A 29 -8.88 3.39 -12.01
N TYR A 30 -8.26 3.42 -10.82
CA TYR A 30 -8.39 2.38 -9.80
C TYR A 30 -8.73 2.97 -8.44
N LYS A 31 -9.49 2.21 -7.65
CA LYS A 31 -9.63 2.44 -6.20
C LYS A 31 -8.69 1.47 -5.49
N VAL A 32 -7.58 1.97 -4.97
CA VAL A 32 -6.47 1.15 -4.44
C VAL A 32 -6.53 1.13 -2.91
N PHE A 33 -6.18 -0.01 -2.32
CA PHE A 33 -6.14 -0.24 -0.88
C PHE A 33 -4.93 -1.12 -0.53
N SER A 34 -4.50 -1.10 0.72
CA SER A 34 -3.52 -2.04 1.28
C SER A 34 -3.98 -2.61 2.63
N ALA A 35 -3.46 -3.79 2.98
CA ALA A 35 -3.75 -4.45 4.25
C ALA A 35 -2.57 -5.33 4.74
N GLY A 36 -2.74 -5.86 5.96
CA GLY A 36 -1.80 -6.74 6.64
C GLY A 36 -2.48 -7.95 7.27
N THR A 37 -1.89 -9.14 7.18
CA THR A 37 -2.39 -10.32 7.92
C THR A 37 -2.01 -10.29 9.41
N LYS A 38 -0.91 -9.61 9.75
CA LYS A 38 -0.46 -9.29 11.11
C LYS A 38 0.07 -7.85 11.12
N PRO A 39 -0.82 -6.83 11.04
CA PRO A 39 -0.41 -5.44 10.92
C PRO A 39 0.55 -5.02 12.05
N LYS A 40 1.58 -4.25 11.69
CA LYS A 40 2.40 -3.53 12.66
C LYS A 40 1.67 -2.26 13.10
N SER A 41 2.05 -1.70 14.25
CA SER A 41 1.49 -0.44 14.74
C SER A 41 1.85 0.76 13.85
N GLU A 42 3.00 0.70 13.18
CA GLU A 42 3.56 1.80 12.41
C GLU A 42 4.00 1.34 11.01
N VAL A 43 3.98 2.29 10.07
CA VAL A 43 4.65 2.14 8.77
C VAL A 43 6.17 2.17 8.98
N ASN A 44 6.90 1.36 8.22
CA ASN A 44 8.35 1.32 8.24
C ASN A 44 8.88 2.69 7.77
N ALA A 45 9.74 3.31 8.56
CA ALA A 45 10.29 4.63 8.26
C ALA A 45 10.95 4.71 6.86
N PHE A 46 11.66 3.66 6.44
CA PHE A 46 12.29 3.61 5.11
C PHE A 46 11.28 3.52 3.96
N ALA A 47 10.04 3.10 4.21
CA ALA A 47 8.99 3.13 3.20
C ALA A 47 8.39 4.53 2.99
N ILE A 48 8.70 5.49 3.88
CA ILE A 48 8.24 6.89 3.83
C ILE A 48 9.37 7.84 3.39
N GLN A 49 10.61 7.55 3.76
CA GLN A 49 11.77 8.42 3.54
C GLN A 49 12.20 8.61 2.07
N VAL A 50 11.58 7.91 1.11
CA VAL A 50 12.00 7.86 -0.30
C VAL A 50 11.39 9.00 -1.11
#